data_AF-A0A2S8CHQ2-F1
#
_entry.id   AF-A0A2S8CHQ2-F1
#
_cell.length_a   1.000
_cell.length_b   1.000
_cell.length_c   1.000
_cell.angle_alpha   90.00
_cell.angle_beta   90.00
_cell.angle_gamma   90.00
#
_symmetry.space_group_name_H-M   'P 1'
#
loop_
_entity.id
_entity.type
_entity.pdbx_description
1 polymer ?
#
loop_
_entity_poly.entity_id
_entity_poly.type
_entity_poly.pdbx_seq_one_letter_code
_entity_poly.pdbx_strand_id
1 'polypeptide(L)'
;MTRVSIVGSAATSLQTAEHLIRAGMSVDLFTEEPAPFGLLNNCPDGGALRLFGNIRIGVDITMDEILHDDAEALLRARGVAYTSWSGGCPENPIDWDAVIERASLVPVVYL
;
A
#
# COMPACT_ATOMS: atom_id res chain seq x y z
N MET A 1 15.99 -10.11 2.46
CA MET A 1 14.71 -9.69 3.07
C MET A 1 13.60 -10.51 2.42
N THR A 2 12.75 -11.13 3.22
CA THR A 2 11.60 -11.90 2.71
C THR A 2 10.46 -10.95 2.39
N ARG A 3 9.92 -11.03 1.17
CA ARG A 3 8.78 -10.23 0.70
C ARG A 3 7.53 -11.11 0.64
N VAL A 4 6.41 -10.59 1.12
CA VAL A 4 5.12 -11.29 1.16
C VAL A 4 4.08 -10.47 0.41
N SER A 5 3.31 -11.11 -0.46
CA SER A 5 2.20 -10.47 -1.17
C SER A 5 0.87 -10.79 -0.48
N ILE A 6 0.04 -9.77 -0.30
CA ILE A 6 -1.32 -9.86 0.25
C ILE A 6 -2.28 -9.38 -0.83
N VAL A 7 -3.38 -10.11 -1.02
CA VAL A 7 -4.45 -9.71 -1.93
C VAL A 7 -5.69 -9.30 -1.13
N GLY A 8 -6.24 -8.15 -1.49
CA GLY A 8 -7.35 -7.48 -0.82
C GLY A 8 -6.90 -6.48 0.25
N SER A 9 -7.75 -5.47 0.48
CA SER A 9 -7.52 -4.36 1.43
C SER A 9 -8.53 -4.31 2.57
N ALA A 10 -9.17 -5.44 2.88
CA ALA A 10 -10.04 -5.54 4.06
C ALA A 10 -9.23 -5.31 5.35
N ALA A 11 -9.93 -5.05 6.46
CA ALA A 11 -9.31 -4.83 7.76
C ALA A 11 -8.37 -5.97 8.19
N THR A 12 -8.71 -7.23 7.86
CA THR A 12 -7.87 -8.40 8.11
C THR A 12 -6.56 -8.35 7.32
N SER A 13 -6.61 -8.04 6.02
CA SER A 13 -5.43 -7.89 5.17
C SER A 13 -4.48 -6.82 5.69
N LEU A 14 -5.03 -5.68 6.14
CA LEU A 14 -4.24 -4.59 6.71
C LEU A 14 -3.61 -4.97 8.06
N GLN A 15 -4.33 -5.67 8.93
CA GLN A 15 -3.77 -6.19 10.19
C GLN A 15 -2.67 -7.24 9.92
N THR A 16 -2.86 -8.11 8.94
CA THR A 16 -1.84 -9.07 8.52
C THR A 16 -0.60 -8.36 8.00
N ALA A 17 -0.76 -7.33 7.16
CA ALA A 17 0.35 -6.50 6.70
C ALA A 17 1.11 -5.89 7.89
N GLU A 18 0.40 -5.28 8.85
CA GLU A 18 1.02 -4.67 10.04
C GLU A 18 1.84 -5.69 10.85
N HIS A 19 1.31 -6.88 11.11
CA HIS A 19 2.03 -7.92 11.84
C HIS A 19 3.30 -8.39 11.11
N LEU A 20 3.24 -8.57 9.79
CA LEU A 20 4.39 -9.00 9.00
C LEU A 20 5.47 -7.91 8.93
N ILE A 21 5.07 -6.66 8.75
CA ILE A 21 5.96 -5.51 8.77
C ILE A 21 6.62 -5.39 10.15
N ARG A 22 5.86 -5.59 11.23
CA ARG A 22 6.41 -5.60 12.60
C ARG A 22 7.41 -6.72 12.85
N ALA A 23 7.32 -7.81 12.10
CA ALA A 23 8.30 -8.89 12.10
C ALA A 23 9.51 -8.62 11.19
N GLY A 24 9.63 -7.42 10.61
CA GLY A 24 10.74 -7.01 9.73
C GLY A 24 10.61 -7.52 8.29
N MET A 25 9.40 -7.93 7.87
CA MET A 25 9.16 -8.39 6.51
C MET A 25 8.75 -7.23 5.59
N SER A 26 9.01 -7.37 4.29
CA SER A 26 8.45 -6.46 3.28
C SER A 26 7.11 -7.01 2.80
N VAL A 27 6.12 -6.12 2.64
CA VAL A 27 4.78 -6.50 2.20
C VAL A 27 4.42 -5.74 0.94
N ASP A 28 3.85 -6.46 -0.04
CA ASP A 28 3.11 -5.87 -1.15
C ASP A 28 1.63 -6.17 -0.94
N LEU A 29 0.77 -5.15 -0.95
CA LEU A 29 -0.67 -5.31 -0.85
C LEU A 29 -1.33 -4.90 -2.16
N PHE A 30 -2.07 -5.82 -2.78
CA PHE A 30 -2.79 -5.62 -4.02
C PHE A 30 -4.30 -5.51 -3.76
N THR A 31 -4.97 -4.54 -4.37
CA THR A 31 -6.41 -4.29 -4.17
C THR A 31 -7.06 -3.81 -5.46
N GLU A 32 -8.33 -4.19 -5.67
CA GLU A 32 -9.13 -3.71 -6.79
C GLU A 32 -9.56 -2.25 -6.59
N GLU A 33 -9.63 -1.79 -5.34
CA GLU A 33 -9.95 -0.43 -4.98
C GLU A 33 -8.77 0.53 -5.31
N PRO A 34 -9.04 1.74 -5.82
CA PRO A 34 -7.97 2.71 -6.11
C PRO A 34 -7.16 3.16 -4.89
N ALA A 35 -7.68 3.00 -3.69
CA ALA A 35 -6.94 3.19 -2.46
C ALA A 35 -7.51 2.23 -1.40
N PRO A 36 -6.65 1.61 -0.57
CA PRO A 36 -7.14 0.82 0.55
C PRO A 36 -7.83 1.71 1.59
N PHE A 37 -8.82 1.18 2.29
CA PHE A 37 -9.68 1.93 3.22
C PHE A 37 -9.05 2.21 4.60
N GLY A 38 -7.77 1.90 4.83
CA GLY A 38 -7.20 1.94 6.18
C GLY A 38 -5.86 2.64 6.29
N LEU A 39 -5.59 3.07 7.52
CA LEU A 39 -4.32 3.63 7.95
C LEU A 39 -3.56 2.55 8.72
N LEU A 40 -2.30 2.31 8.37
CA LEU A 40 -1.42 1.48 9.19
C LEU A 40 -0.83 2.34 10.30
N ASN A 41 -1.04 1.92 11.53
CA ASN A 41 -0.72 2.72 12.71
C ASN A 41 0.76 2.68 13.08
N ASN A 42 1.55 1.74 12.56
CA ASN A 42 2.94 1.56 12.98
C ASN A 42 3.75 0.74 11.96
N CYS A 43 4.92 1.24 11.57
CA CYS A 43 5.88 0.53 10.73
C CYS A 43 7.25 0.67 11.42
N PRO A 44 7.76 -0.40 12.06
CA PRO A 44 9.06 -0.35 12.72
C PRO A 44 10.22 -0.34 11.71
N ASP A 45 11.38 0.11 12.20
CA ASP A 45 12.62 0.17 11.43
C ASP A 45 12.98 -1.21 10.86
N GLY A 46 12.90 -1.34 9.53
CA GLY A 46 13.30 -2.54 8.77
C GLY A 46 12.18 -3.20 7.97
N GLY A 47 10.92 -2.94 8.28
CA GLY A 47 9.78 -3.35 7.44
C GLY A 47 9.51 -2.34 6.32
N ALA A 48 8.96 -2.80 5.19
CA ALA A 48 8.56 -1.91 4.09
C ALA A 48 7.22 -2.34 3.52
N LEU A 49 6.33 -1.38 3.25
CA LEU A 49 5.06 -1.64 2.59
C LEU A 49 5.03 -0.98 1.22
N ARG A 50 4.54 -1.72 0.23
CA ARG A 50 4.01 -1.18 -1.01
C ARG A 50 2.53 -1.51 -1.12
N LEU A 51 1.75 -0.51 -1.50
CA LEU A 51 0.34 -0.62 -1.80
C LEU A 51 0.17 -0.47 -3.31
N PHE A 52 -0.60 -1.37 -3.92
CA PHE A 52 -0.96 -1.36 -5.32
C PHE A 52 -2.48 -1.43 -5.44
N GLY A 53 -3.11 -0.35 -5.86
CA GLY A 53 -4.56 -0.24 -6.00
C GLY A 53 -5.03 -0.13 -7.44
N ASN A 54 -6.34 -0.27 -7.63
CA ASN A 54 -6.99 -0.30 -8.94
C ASN A 54 -6.50 -1.47 -9.82
N ILE A 55 -6.26 -2.64 -9.23
CA ILE A 55 -5.76 -3.83 -9.95
C ILE A 55 -6.71 -5.00 -9.71
N ARG A 56 -7.27 -5.56 -10.78
CA ARG A 56 -8.13 -6.75 -10.73
C ARG A 56 -7.28 -8.01 -10.89
N ILE A 57 -7.24 -8.82 -9.85
CA ILE A 57 -6.49 -10.08 -9.84
C ILE A 57 -7.20 -11.11 -10.72
N GLY A 58 -6.45 -11.76 -11.61
CA GLY A 58 -6.97 -12.66 -12.64
C GLY A 58 -7.40 -11.95 -13.93
N VAL A 59 -7.37 -10.62 -13.98
CA VAL A 59 -7.68 -9.84 -15.19
C VAL A 59 -6.47 -9.00 -15.61
N ASP A 60 -6.00 -8.12 -14.72
CA ASP A 60 -4.88 -7.21 -15.01
C ASP A 60 -3.53 -7.89 -14.69
N ILE A 61 -3.50 -8.75 -13.68
CA ILE A 61 -2.35 -9.58 -13.27
C ILE A 61 -2.82 -10.91 -12.67
N THR A 62 -2.09 -12.00 -12.86
CA THR A 62 -2.43 -13.32 -12.29
C THR A 62 -1.77 -13.54 -10.92
N MET A 63 -2.27 -14.53 -10.16
CA MET A 63 -1.65 -14.90 -8.88
C MET A 63 -0.24 -15.46 -9.07
N ASP A 64 0.00 -16.21 -10.15
CA ASP A 64 1.32 -16.79 -10.46
C ASP A 64 2.36 -15.69 -10.70
N GLU A 65 1.97 -14.66 -11.46
CA GLU A 65 2.79 -13.47 -11.72
C GLU A 65 3.10 -12.68 -10.45
N ILE A 66 2.15 -12.60 -9.50
CA ILE A 66 2.39 -11.96 -8.19
C ILE A 66 3.39 -12.74 -7.35
N LEU A 67 3.41 -14.07 -7.47
CA LEU A 67 4.26 -14.95 -6.67
C LEU A 67 5.68 -15.09 -7.23
N HIS A 68 5.83 -15.08 -8.55
CA HIS A 68 7.06 -15.48 -9.21
C HIS A 68 7.73 -14.39 -10.06
N ASP A 69 7.01 -13.30 -10.39
CA ASP A 69 7.50 -12.24 -11.28
C ASP A 69 7.50 -10.85 -10.60
N ASP A 70 8.05 -9.85 -11.31
CA ASP A 70 7.93 -8.44 -10.92
C ASP A 70 6.57 -7.87 -11.35
N ALA A 71 5.60 -7.97 -10.44
CA ALA A 71 4.23 -7.52 -10.64
C ALA A 71 4.13 -6.06 -11.12
N GLU A 72 4.94 -5.15 -10.57
CA GLU A 72 4.89 -3.74 -10.92
C GLU A 72 5.39 -3.50 -12.36
N ALA A 73 6.48 -4.17 -12.73
CA ALA A 73 7.00 -4.12 -14.10
C ALA A 73 5.98 -4.66 -15.11
N LEU A 74 5.30 -5.76 -14.78
CA LEU A 74 4.25 -6.34 -15.63
C LEU A 74 3.06 -5.39 -15.82
N LEU A 75 2.58 -4.77 -14.73
CA LEU A 75 1.48 -3.79 -14.78
C LEU A 75 1.84 -2.60 -15.68
N ARG A 76 3.07 -2.06 -15.55
CA ARG A 76 3.57 -0.98 -16.40
C ARG A 76 3.67 -1.40 -17.86
N ALA A 77 4.24 -2.57 -18.14
CA ALA A 77 4.40 -3.08 -19.51
C ALA A 77 3.05 -3.30 -20.23
N ARG A 78 2.01 -3.65 -19.47
CA ARG A 78 0.63 -3.84 -19.97
C ARG A 78 -0.16 -2.55 -20.10
N GLY A 79 0.36 -1.43 -19.60
CA GLY A 79 -0.37 -0.15 -19.58
C GLY A 79 -1.59 -0.18 -18.67
N VAL A 80 -1.59 -1.02 -17.62
CA VAL A 80 -2.65 -1.05 -16.62
C VAL A 80 -2.57 0.26 -15.82
N ALA A 81 -3.70 0.96 -15.69
CA ALA A 81 -3.79 2.10 -14.78
C ALA A 81 -3.91 1.58 -13.35
N TYR A 82 -2.89 1.81 -12.53
CA TYR A 82 -2.88 1.44 -11.11
C TYR A 82 -2.44 2.63 -10.26
N THR A 83 -2.87 2.63 -9.01
CA THR A 83 -2.34 3.55 -7.99
C THR A 83 -1.26 2.83 -7.20
N SER A 84 -0.25 3.55 -6.75
CA SER A 84 0.78 2.96 -5.90
C SER A 84 1.24 3.91 -4.82
N TRP A 85 1.54 3.34 -3.66
CA TRP A 85 2.22 4.03 -2.59
C TRP A 85 3.31 3.14 -2.01
N SER A 86 4.45 3.72 -1.70
CA SER A 86 5.54 3.05 -0.99
C SER A 86 6.08 4.00 0.07
N GLY A 87 6.23 3.52 1.30
CA GLY A 87 6.79 4.33 2.37
C GLY A 87 7.02 3.52 3.65
N GLY A 88 7.95 4.01 4.47
CA GLY A 88 7.99 3.68 5.89
C GLY A 88 6.99 4.55 6.67
N CYS A 89 6.75 4.22 7.94
CA CYS A 89 6.18 5.20 8.85
C CYS A 89 7.27 6.23 9.16
N PRO A 90 6.97 7.54 9.20
CA PRO A 90 7.92 8.51 9.72
C PRO A 90 8.29 8.13 11.16
N GLU A 91 9.59 8.18 11.49
CA GLU A 91 10.04 8.19 12.87
C GLU A 91 9.41 9.41 13.55
N ASN A 92 8.69 9.17 14.64
CA ASN A 92 7.89 10.11 15.43
C ASN A 92 6.46 10.40 14.96
N PRO A 93 5.50 10.39 15.90
CA PRO A 93 4.11 10.67 15.60
C PRO A 93 4.00 12.09 15.04
N ILE A 94 3.32 12.16 13.90
CA ILE A 94 2.65 13.34 13.37
C ILE A 94 2.49 14.43 14.44
N ASP A 95 3.18 15.55 14.24
CA ASP A 95 2.77 16.81 14.85
C ASP A 95 1.39 17.12 14.26
N TRP A 96 0.36 16.80 15.03
CA TRP A 96 -1.03 16.95 14.60
C TRP A 96 -1.36 18.40 14.30
N ASP A 97 -0.73 19.36 14.98
CA ASP A 97 -0.90 20.78 14.69
C ASP A 97 -0.34 21.11 13.30
N ALA A 98 0.86 20.61 12.97
CA ALA A 98 1.46 20.79 11.65
C ALA A 98 0.71 20.04 10.52
N VAL A 99 0.05 18.91 10.82
CA VAL A 99 -0.80 18.21 9.85
C VAL A 99 -2.12 18.94 9.64
N ILE A 100 -2.75 19.43 10.71
CA ILE A 100 -3.99 20.22 10.63
C ILE A 100 -3.73 21.51 9.85
N GLU A 101 -2.63 22.22 10.14
CA GLU A 101 -2.23 23.42 9.41
C GLU A 101 -2.11 23.13 7.91
N ARG A 102 -1.34 22.10 7.53
CA ARG A 102 -1.15 21.74 6.11
C ARG A 102 -2.45 21.27 5.44
N ALA A 103 -3.27 20.49 6.13
CA ALA A 103 -4.56 20.04 5.61
C ALA A 103 -5.53 21.21 5.38
N SER A 104 -5.48 22.24 6.25
CA SER A 104 -6.30 23.44 6.11
C SER A 104 -5.95 24.31 4.90
N LEU A 105 -4.74 24.13 4.34
CA LEU A 105 -4.28 24.81 3.13
C LEU A 105 -4.71 24.10 1.84
N VAL A 106 -5.30 22.90 1.92
CA VAL A 106 -5.77 22.17 0.74
C VAL A 106 -7.06 22.83 0.24
N PRO A 107 -7.09 23.39 -0.99
CA PRO A 107 -8.30 23.99 -1.53
C PRO A 107 -9.34 22.91 -1.78
N VAL A 108 -10.42 22.93 -1.00
CA VAL A 108 -11.60 22.08 -1.23
C VAL A 108 -12.51 22.79 -2.22
N VAL A 109 -12.61 22.25 -3.43
CA VAL A 109 -13.52 22.73 -4.47
C VAL A 109 -14.76 21.85 -4.46
N TYR A 110 -15.91 22.44 -4.16
CA TYR A 110 -17.21 21.78 -4.33
C TYR A 110 -17.69 22.04 -5.77
N LEU A 111 -18.02 20.96 -6.48
CA LEU A 111 -18.69 20.98 -7.79
C LEU A 111 -20.21 21.08 -7.62
#